data_AF-A0A2K0UT02-F1
#
_entry.id   AF-A0A2K0UT02-F1
#
_cell.length_a   1.000
_cell.length_b   1.000
_cell.length_c   1.000
_cell.angle_alpha   90.00
_cell.angle_beta   90.00
_cell.angle_gamma   90.00
#
_symmetry.space_group_name_H-M   'P 1'
#
loop_
_entity.id
_entity.type
_entity.pdbx_description
1 polymer ?
#
loop_
_entity_poly.entity_id
_entity_poly.type
_entity_poly.pdbx_seq_one_letter_code
_entity_poly.pdbx_strand_id
1 'polypeptide(L)'
;MSQKGLIYDSGYVEQTQWSSGFVNHLVIWSTSASIDSNGSLWSVKAAVETTSSQRDHIQLTPLTCSVSASGAEQTIRGMTSGTALKEWVPTYQGLMYNGFNTSAVQDVQDALAILLNTMTMISGGNNYLLAEPGPGQDKTQGCLARASYVPTVMVVIFLAVAGLGITAFVAWCITSIRLFRSPSELEALPLSAEEWATFAAREYLSTANNSHGVVVAPVETSELKSFSVGFSQPNIGRIGMFQRRQGNLLNQ
;
A
#
# COMPACT_ATOMS: atom_id res chain seq x y z
N MET A 1 -28.36 -27.98 13.64
CA MET A 1 -28.69 -27.30 12.37
C MET A 1 -28.86 -28.36 11.28
N SER A 2 -29.98 -28.42 10.58
CA SER A 2 -30.18 -29.33 9.44
C SER A 2 -29.81 -28.57 8.16
N GLN A 3 -28.63 -28.87 7.59
CA GLN A 3 -28.01 -28.18 6.46
C GLN A 3 -28.57 -28.64 5.10
N LYS A 4 -29.88 -28.87 4.98
CA LYS A 4 -30.47 -29.37 3.73
C LYS A 4 -30.38 -28.32 2.62
N GLY A 5 -29.56 -28.58 1.61
CA GLY A 5 -29.49 -27.82 0.35
C GLY A 5 -28.37 -26.78 0.25
N LEU A 6 -27.69 -26.45 1.35
CA LEU A 6 -26.62 -25.44 1.37
C LEU A 6 -25.21 -26.01 1.18
N ILE A 7 -25.06 -27.33 1.34
CA ILE A 7 -23.79 -28.05 1.24
C ILE A 7 -23.99 -29.41 0.54
N TYR A 8 -22.90 -29.96 0.03
CA TYR A 8 -22.83 -31.35 -0.39
C TYR A 8 -22.64 -32.27 0.83
N ASP A 9 -22.78 -33.59 0.62
CA ASP A 9 -22.69 -34.59 1.69
C ASP A 9 -21.31 -34.63 2.37
N SER A 10 -20.25 -34.24 1.65
CA SER A 10 -18.87 -34.14 2.15
C SER A 10 -18.56 -32.72 2.62
N GLY A 11 -19.18 -32.33 3.74
CA GLY A 11 -19.03 -31.02 4.35
C GLY A 11 -18.06 -30.98 5.54
N TYR A 12 -17.41 -29.84 5.72
CA TYR A 12 -16.58 -29.50 6.86
C TYR A 12 -16.97 -28.14 7.44
N VAL A 13 -16.78 -27.98 8.75
CA VAL A 13 -17.18 -26.80 9.51
C VAL A 13 -16.01 -26.39 10.39
N GLU A 14 -15.64 -25.10 10.35
CA GLU A 14 -14.84 -24.47 11.41
C GLU A 14 -15.71 -23.49 12.15
N GLN A 15 -15.67 -23.56 13.48
CA GLN A 15 -16.34 -22.59 14.33
C GLN A 15 -15.43 -22.18 15.48
N THR A 16 -15.32 -20.87 15.69
CA THR A 16 -14.72 -20.33 16.92
C THR A 16 -15.85 -20.01 17.88
N GLN A 17 -15.87 -20.67 19.05
CA GLN A 17 -16.90 -20.50 20.07
C GLN A 17 -16.34 -19.90 21.36
N TRP A 18 -17.17 -19.12 22.05
CA TRP A 18 -16.92 -18.63 23.40
C TRP A 18 -17.30 -19.65 24.46
N SER A 19 -16.74 -19.47 25.66
CA SER A 19 -17.14 -20.21 26.87
C SER A 19 -18.62 -20.01 27.23
N SER A 20 -19.24 -18.92 26.77
CA SER A 20 -20.68 -18.66 26.87
C SER A 20 -21.54 -19.43 25.86
N GLY A 21 -20.92 -20.20 24.93
CA GLY A 21 -21.61 -20.92 23.85
C GLY A 21 -21.91 -20.07 22.62
N PHE A 22 -21.47 -18.82 22.58
CA PHE A 22 -21.62 -17.95 21.40
C PHE A 22 -20.66 -18.36 20.28
N VAL A 23 -21.18 -18.53 19.06
CA VAL A 23 -20.38 -18.72 17.85
C VAL A 23 -19.93 -17.35 17.36
N ASN A 24 -18.63 -17.09 17.40
CA ASN A 24 -18.07 -15.80 16.99
C ASN A 24 -17.72 -15.77 15.50
N HIS A 25 -17.19 -16.87 14.97
CA HIS A 25 -16.89 -17.02 13.55
C HIS A 25 -17.30 -18.42 13.12
N LEU A 26 -17.95 -18.53 11.96
CA LEU A 26 -18.40 -19.78 11.39
C LEU A 26 -18.16 -19.80 9.89
N VAL A 27 -17.38 -20.78 9.44
CA VAL A 27 -17.26 -21.11 8.03
C VAL A 27 -17.62 -22.57 7.80
N ILE A 28 -18.28 -22.81 6.69
CA ILE A 28 -18.72 -24.13 6.27
C ILE A 28 -18.35 -24.26 4.81
N TRP A 29 -17.81 -25.41 4.40
CA TRP A 29 -17.68 -25.71 2.99
C TRP A 29 -17.77 -27.20 2.70
N SER A 30 -17.99 -27.54 1.44
CA SER A 30 -18.23 -28.90 0.99
C SER A 30 -17.85 -29.05 -0.47
N THR A 31 -17.50 -30.27 -0.86
CA THR A 31 -17.20 -30.62 -2.25
C THR A 31 -18.28 -31.47 -2.86
N SER A 32 -18.54 -31.32 -4.16
CA SER A 32 -19.43 -32.24 -4.89
C SER A 32 -18.84 -33.65 -5.02
N ALA A 33 -17.55 -33.83 -4.69
CA ALA A 33 -16.92 -35.15 -4.64
C ALA A 33 -17.39 -35.93 -3.41
N SER A 34 -17.69 -37.22 -3.57
CA SER A 34 -18.23 -38.06 -2.48
C SER A 34 -17.21 -38.34 -1.37
N ILE A 35 -15.92 -38.43 -1.69
CA ILE A 35 -14.81 -38.61 -0.75
C ILE A 35 -13.60 -37.81 -1.25
N ASP A 36 -13.20 -38.04 -2.50
CA ASP A 36 -12.17 -37.30 -3.23
C ASP A 36 -12.57 -37.24 -4.71
N SER A 37 -11.90 -36.39 -5.50
CA SER A 37 -12.24 -36.12 -6.91
C SER A 37 -12.37 -37.37 -7.79
N ASN A 38 -11.65 -38.46 -7.47
CA ASN A 38 -11.68 -39.76 -8.15
C ASN A 38 -11.63 -39.63 -9.70
N GLY A 39 -10.82 -38.71 -10.21
CA GLY A 39 -10.67 -38.47 -11.66
C GLY A 39 -11.76 -37.60 -12.28
N SER A 40 -12.75 -37.16 -11.50
CA SER A 40 -13.84 -36.27 -11.94
C SER A 40 -13.62 -34.83 -11.49
N LEU A 41 -14.18 -33.88 -12.27
CA LEU A 41 -14.23 -32.49 -11.84
C LEU A 41 -15.23 -32.33 -10.69
N TRP A 42 -14.90 -31.45 -9.75
CA TRP A 42 -15.70 -31.20 -8.56
C TRP A 42 -15.93 -29.71 -8.38
N SER A 43 -16.99 -29.38 -7.63
CA SER A 43 -17.39 -28.02 -7.31
C SER A 43 -17.45 -27.84 -5.80
N VAL A 44 -17.31 -26.61 -5.33
CA VAL A 44 -17.36 -26.26 -3.91
C VAL A 44 -18.61 -25.48 -3.61
N LYS A 45 -19.29 -25.84 -2.53
CA LYS A 45 -20.30 -24.99 -1.90
C LYS A 45 -19.77 -24.57 -0.54
N ALA A 46 -19.81 -23.28 -0.26
CA ALA A 46 -19.35 -22.73 1.00
C ALA A 46 -20.39 -21.78 1.60
N ALA A 47 -20.28 -21.52 2.89
CA ALA A 47 -21.09 -20.57 3.60
C ALA A 47 -20.24 -19.89 4.67
N VAL A 48 -20.30 -18.57 4.73
CA VAL A 48 -19.56 -17.75 5.69
C VAL A 48 -20.53 -16.95 6.52
N GLU A 49 -20.32 -16.97 7.84
CA GLU A 49 -21.05 -16.08 8.74
C GLU A 49 -20.58 -14.65 8.55
N THR A 50 -21.51 -13.75 8.22
CA THR A 50 -21.21 -12.32 7.99
C THR A 50 -21.44 -11.46 9.23
N THR A 51 -22.20 -11.96 10.20
CA THR A 51 -22.52 -11.28 11.44
C THR A 51 -21.37 -11.38 12.45
N SER A 52 -21.11 -10.30 13.19
CA SER A 52 -20.02 -10.22 14.17
C SER A 52 -20.50 -9.98 15.60
N SER A 53 -21.81 -10.04 15.85
CA SER A 53 -22.43 -9.59 17.11
C SER A 53 -23.17 -10.72 17.81
N GLN A 54 -23.02 -10.81 19.13
CA GLN A 54 -23.69 -11.78 20.00
C GLN A 54 -25.22 -11.72 20.01
N ARG A 55 -25.78 -10.59 19.57
CA ARG A 55 -27.22 -10.36 19.60
C ARG A 55 -27.87 -10.57 18.24
N ASP A 56 -27.06 -10.66 17.20
CA ASP A 56 -27.56 -10.80 15.84
C ASP A 56 -27.81 -12.28 15.54
N HIS A 57 -28.82 -12.54 14.72
CA HIS A 57 -29.04 -13.90 14.24
C HIS A 57 -27.92 -14.26 13.27
N ILE A 58 -27.35 -15.46 13.41
CA ILE A 58 -26.29 -15.95 12.51
C ILE A 58 -26.78 -15.87 11.06
N GLN A 59 -26.14 -15.02 10.26
CA GLN A 59 -26.42 -14.91 8.83
C GLN A 59 -25.28 -15.57 8.06
N LEU A 60 -25.63 -16.59 7.26
CA LEU A 60 -24.70 -17.29 6.40
C LEU A 60 -24.87 -16.82 4.96
N THR A 61 -23.80 -16.35 4.35
CA THR A 61 -23.76 -16.05 2.92
C THR A 61 -23.34 -17.30 2.16
N PRO A 62 -24.24 -17.91 1.36
CA PRO A 62 -23.91 -19.08 0.57
C PRO A 62 -23.09 -18.69 -0.66
N LEU A 63 -22.10 -19.51 -0.98
CA LEU A 63 -21.17 -19.37 -2.09
C LEU A 63 -21.14 -20.67 -2.86
N THR A 64 -21.12 -20.57 -4.19
CA THR A 64 -20.93 -21.73 -5.07
C THR A 64 -19.80 -21.42 -6.03
N CYS A 65 -18.78 -22.27 -6.02
CA CYS A 65 -17.62 -22.17 -6.88
C CYS A 65 -17.57 -23.41 -7.77
N SER A 66 -17.58 -23.19 -9.09
CA SER A 66 -17.33 -24.21 -10.10
C SER A 66 -16.04 -23.87 -10.82
N VAL A 67 -15.18 -24.87 -11.04
CA VAL A 67 -13.90 -24.62 -11.69
C VAL A 67 -14.06 -24.65 -13.21
N SER A 68 -13.65 -23.56 -13.86
CA SER A 68 -13.55 -23.45 -15.32
C SER A 68 -12.10 -23.13 -15.68
N ALA A 69 -11.24 -24.14 -15.64
CA ALA A 69 -9.82 -24.00 -15.92
C ALA A 69 -9.32 -25.22 -16.71
N SER A 70 -9.45 -25.16 -18.04
CA SER A 70 -9.06 -26.25 -18.95
C SER A 70 -7.60 -26.67 -18.77
N GLY A 71 -6.70 -25.73 -18.47
CA GLY A 71 -5.29 -26.00 -18.21
C GLY A 71 -4.97 -26.64 -16.86
N ALA A 72 -5.91 -26.67 -15.91
CA ALA A 72 -5.69 -27.25 -14.57
C ALA A 72 -6.58 -28.47 -14.31
N GLU A 73 -7.38 -28.91 -15.29
CA GLU A 73 -8.35 -30.00 -15.12
C GLU A 73 -7.71 -31.29 -14.61
N GLN A 74 -6.53 -31.65 -15.12
CA GLN A 74 -5.86 -32.88 -14.71
C GLN A 74 -5.44 -32.82 -13.23
N THR A 75 -4.97 -31.66 -12.77
CA THR A 75 -4.66 -31.41 -11.36
C THR A 75 -5.90 -31.49 -10.49
N ILE A 76 -6.99 -30.83 -10.90
CA ILE A 76 -8.25 -30.80 -10.16
C ILE A 76 -8.84 -32.22 -10.03
N ARG A 77 -8.77 -33.01 -11.11
CA ARG A 77 -9.22 -34.42 -11.14
C ARG A 77 -8.32 -35.37 -10.35
N GLY A 78 -7.05 -35.02 -10.16
CA GLY A 78 -6.09 -35.81 -9.38
C GLY A 78 -6.04 -35.43 -7.90
N MET A 79 -6.67 -34.32 -7.52
CA MET A 79 -6.61 -33.77 -6.18
C MET A 79 -7.52 -34.53 -5.21
N THR A 80 -7.02 -34.87 -4.02
CA THR A 80 -7.82 -35.40 -2.91
C THR A 80 -8.67 -34.30 -2.29
N SER A 81 -9.72 -33.89 -3.00
CA SER A 81 -10.53 -32.70 -2.69
C SER A 81 -11.16 -32.72 -1.29
N GLY A 82 -11.60 -33.89 -0.80
CA GLY A 82 -12.20 -33.96 0.54
C GLY A 82 -11.14 -33.76 1.61
N THR A 83 -10.03 -34.49 1.49
CA THR A 83 -8.89 -34.36 2.41
C THR A 83 -8.32 -32.94 2.40
N ALA A 84 -8.12 -32.36 1.22
CA ALA A 84 -7.61 -31.01 1.08
C ALA A 84 -8.56 -29.97 1.68
N LEU A 85 -9.87 -30.05 1.38
CA LEU A 85 -10.83 -29.15 2.03
C LEU A 85 -10.77 -29.30 3.54
N LYS A 86 -10.74 -30.51 4.09
CA LYS A 86 -10.63 -30.72 5.54
C LYS A 86 -9.41 -30.00 6.16
N GLU A 87 -8.25 -30.10 5.53
CA GLU A 87 -7.01 -29.50 6.03
C GLU A 87 -7.00 -27.96 5.93
N TRP A 88 -7.65 -27.42 4.91
CA TRP A 88 -7.67 -25.97 4.65
C TRP A 88 -8.83 -25.24 5.35
N VAL A 89 -9.74 -25.94 6.03
CA VAL A 89 -10.85 -25.38 6.81
C VAL A 89 -10.39 -24.27 7.79
N PRO A 90 -9.31 -24.43 8.58
CA PRO A 90 -8.87 -23.38 9.49
C PRO A 90 -8.31 -22.15 8.75
N THR A 91 -7.59 -22.37 7.65
CA THR A 91 -7.10 -21.29 6.78
C THR A 91 -8.25 -20.53 6.14
N TYR A 92 -9.32 -21.23 5.76
CA TYR A 92 -10.54 -20.59 5.26
C TYR A 92 -11.12 -19.64 6.31
N GLN A 93 -11.30 -20.08 7.56
CA GLN A 93 -11.76 -19.18 8.62
C GLN A 93 -10.79 -18.02 8.84
N GLY A 94 -9.48 -18.28 8.92
CA GLY A 94 -8.47 -17.25 9.15
C GLY A 94 -8.40 -16.19 8.04
N LEU A 95 -8.76 -16.54 6.81
CA LEU A 95 -8.82 -15.59 5.69
C LEU A 95 -10.11 -14.76 5.69
N MET A 96 -11.19 -15.28 6.25
CA MET A 96 -12.49 -14.60 6.25
C MET A 96 -12.63 -13.54 7.34
N TYR A 97 -11.84 -13.58 8.41
CA TYR A 97 -12.01 -12.70 9.58
C TYR A 97 -10.71 -12.02 10.00
N ASN A 98 -10.78 -10.73 10.32
CA ASN A 98 -9.64 -9.92 10.74
C ASN A 98 -9.45 -9.94 12.27
N GLY A 99 -9.36 -11.14 12.84
CA GLY A 99 -9.27 -11.32 14.29
C GLY A 99 -10.63 -11.29 14.99
N PHE A 100 -10.61 -11.10 16.30
CA PHE A 100 -11.74 -11.42 17.16
C PHE A 100 -12.93 -10.45 17.01
N ASN A 101 -14.18 -10.97 17.02
CA ASN A 101 -15.44 -10.20 16.93
C ASN A 101 -15.45 -9.24 15.72
N THR A 102 -14.90 -9.70 14.60
CA THR A 102 -14.93 -8.97 13.33
C THR A 102 -15.95 -9.60 12.41
N SER A 103 -16.56 -8.79 11.55
CA SER A 103 -17.37 -9.32 10.47
C SER A 103 -16.49 -10.02 9.45
N ALA A 104 -17.11 -10.82 8.58
CA ALA A 104 -16.41 -11.32 7.42
C ALA A 104 -15.80 -10.16 6.60
N VAL A 105 -14.70 -10.44 5.89
CA VAL A 105 -14.10 -9.53 4.90
C VAL A 105 -15.15 -9.08 3.88
N GLN A 106 -14.99 -7.89 3.31
CA GLN A 106 -15.98 -7.32 2.37
C GLN A 106 -16.16 -8.22 1.13
N ASP A 107 -15.06 -8.70 0.56
CA ASP A 107 -15.04 -9.50 -0.68
C ASP A 107 -14.83 -10.99 -0.38
N VAL A 108 -15.80 -11.59 0.32
CA VAL A 108 -15.80 -13.03 0.68
C VAL A 108 -15.61 -13.94 -0.55
N GLN A 109 -16.18 -13.54 -1.69
CA GLN A 109 -16.08 -14.27 -2.95
C GLN A 109 -14.63 -14.32 -3.46
N ASP A 110 -13.96 -13.17 -3.50
CA ASP A 110 -12.58 -13.07 -3.99
C ASP A 110 -11.62 -13.79 -3.05
N ALA A 111 -11.81 -13.64 -1.74
CA ALA A 111 -11.01 -14.34 -0.76
C ALA A 111 -11.14 -15.88 -0.88
N LEU A 112 -12.37 -16.39 -1.08
CA LEU A 112 -12.57 -17.82 -1.34
C LEU A 112 -11.94 -18.26 -2.67
N ALA A 113 -12.06 -17.46 -3.73
CA ALA A 113 -11.44 -17.76 -5.02
C ALA A 113 -9.91 -17.83 -4.93
N ILE A 114 -9.28 -16.89 -4.22
CA ILE A 114 -7.83 -16.87 -3.95
C ILE A 114 -7.42 -18.15 -3.21
N LEU A 115 -8.19 -18.54 -2.19
CA LEU A 115 -7.91 -19.74 -1.41
C LEU A 115 -8.00 -21.01 -2.27
N LEU A 116 -9.06 -21.16 -3.06
CA LEU A 116 -9.25 -22.32 -3.94
C LEU A 116 -8.19 -22.40 -5.04
N ASN A 117 -7.79 -21.26 -5.60
CA ASN A 117 -6.70 -21.17 -6.57
C ASN A 117 -5.37 -21.59 -5.94
N THR A 118 -5.08 -21.10 -4.73
CA THR A 118 -3.86 -21.43 -3.99
C THR A 118 -3.80 -22.92 -3.67
N MET A 119 -4.91 -23.49 -3.20
CA MET A 119 -5.03 -24.91 -2.90
C MET A 119 -4.81 -25.78 -4.15
N THR A 120 -5.40 -25.41 -5.29
CA THR A 120 -5.22 -26.12 -6.57
C THR A 120 -3.77 -26.04 -7.06
N MET A 121 -3.14 -24.86 -6.93
CA MET A 121 -1.76 -24.62 -7.33
C MET A 121 -0.76 -25.45 -6.50
N ILE A 122 -0.98 -25.54 -5.19
CA ILE A 122 -0.13 -26.35 -4.28
C ILE A 122 -0.36 -27.84 -4.51
N SER A 123 -1.60 -28.27 -4.74
CA SER A 123 -1.92 -29.66 -5.06
C SER A 123 -1.23 -30.11 -6.36
N GLY A 124 -1.11 -29.23 -7.36
CA GLY A 124 -0.33 -29.51 -8.57
C GLY A 124 1.15 -29.74 -8.30
N GLY A 125 1.72 -29.12 -7.26
CA GLY A 125 3.13 -29.30 -6.87
C GLY A 125 3.39 -30.49 -5.93
N ASN A 126 2.49 -31.48 -5.82
CA ASN A 126 2.57 -32.55 -4.83
C ASN A 126 2.72 -32.01 -3.38
N ASN A 127 2.03 -30.90 -3.07
CA ASN A 127 2.12 -30.16 -1.81
C ASN A 127 3.46 -29.46 -1.52
N TYR A 128 4.38 -29.41 -2.49
CA TYR A 128 5.61 -28.62 -2.38
C TYR A 128 5.50 -27.35 -3.23
N LEU A 129 5.62 -26.19 -2.55
CA LEU A 129 5.56 -24.85 -3.17
C LEU A 129 6.62 -24.60 -4.27
N LEU A 130 7.67 -25.42 -4.34
CA LEU A 130 8.82 -25.25 -5.24
C LEU A 130 9.11 -26.50 -6.10
N ALA A 131 8.16 -27.43 -6.21
CA ALA A 131 8.38 -28.62 -7.04
C ALA A 131 8.42 -28.23 -8.54
N GLU A 132 9.50 -28.59 -9.22
CA GLU A 132 9.57 -28.61 -10.68
C GLU A 132 8.95 -29.94 -11.19
N PRO A 133 8.05 -29.91 -12.19
CA PRO A 133 7.46 -31.14 -12.73
C PRO A 133 8.53 -32.02 -13.38
N GLY A 134 8.45 -33.33 -13.11
CA GLY A 134 9.38 -34.32 -13.68
C GLY A 134 9.19 -34.51 -15.19
N PRO A 135 10.14 -35.14 -15.90
CA PRO A 135 10.03 -35.40 -17.34
C PRO A 135 8.79 -36.25 -17.65
N GLY A 136 7.91 -35.73 -18.52
CA GLY A 136 6.65 -36.38 -18.91
C GLY A 136 5.43 -36.00 -18.06
N GLN A 137 5.59 -35.15 -17.05
CA GLN A 137 4.49 -34.58 -16.26
C GLN A 137 4.00 -33.25 -16.85
N ASP A 138 2.77 -32.88 -16.51
CA ASP A 138 2.14 -31.66 -16.97
C ASP A 138 2.92 -30.44 -16.47
N LYS A 139 3.45 -29.63 -17.40
CA LYS A 139 4.28 -28.45 -17.08
C LYS A 139 3.47 -27.28 -16.51
N THR A 140 2.14 -27.41 -16.46
CA THR A 140 1.26 -26.47 -15.76
C THR A 140 1.17 -26.77 -14.27
N GLN A 141 1.75 -27.89 -13.81
CA GLN A 141 1.76 -28.32 -12.41
C GLN A 141 2.98 -27.80 -11.67
N GLY A 142 2.75 -27.20 -10.49
CA GLY A 142 3.78 -26.57 -9.66
C GLY A 142 4.02 -25.13 -10.07
N CYS A 143 3.95 -24.22 -9.09
CA CYS A 143 4.17 -22.80 -9.31
C CYS A 143 5.66 -22.46 -9.39
N LEU A 144 6.35 -23.04 -10.37
CA LEU A 144 7.49 -22.37 -10.98
C LEU A 144 7.04 -21.90 -12.35
N ALA A 145 6.15 -20.89 -12.34
CA ALA A 145 6.27 -19.89 -13.38
C ALA A 145 7.69 -19.32 -13.24
N ARG A 146 8.65 -19.85 -14.03
CA ARG A 146 10.03 -19.37 -14.10
C ARG A 146 10.16 -17.89 -14.52
N ALA A 147 9.04 -17.21 -14.68
CA ALA A 147 8.95 -15.77 -14.72
C ALA A 147 7.64 -15.40 -14.02
N SER A 148 7.72 -14.64 -12.94
CA SER A 148 6.61 -13.75 -12.60
C SER A 148 6.27 -12.98 -13.87
N TYR A 149 5.04 -13.12 -14.37
CA TYR A 149 4.56 -12.31 -15.49
C TYR A 149 4.59 -10.86 -14.99
N VAL A 150 5.66 -10.15 -15.33
CA VAL A 150 5.77 -8.71 -15.08
C VAL A 150 4.97 -8.06 -16.19
N PRO A 151 3.79 -7.46 -15.90
CA PRO A 151 3.00 -6.80 -16.92
C PRO A 151 3.88 -5.74 -17.60
N THR A 152 3.75 -5.59 -18.92
CA THR A 152 4.56 -4.63 -19.70
C THR A 152 4.50 -3.21 -19.11
N VAL A 153 3.37 -2.85 -18.50
CA VAL A 153 3.17 -1.58 -17.78
C VAL A 153 4.20 -1.40 -16.65
N MET A 154 4.48 -2.43 -15.86
CA MET A 154 5.46 -2.37 -14.77
C MET A 154 6.89 -2.22 -15.29
N VAL A 155 7.21 -2.83 -16.43
CA VAL A 155 8.51 -2.65 -17.10
C VAL A 155 8.68 -1.20 -17.57
N VAL A 156 7.64 -0.62 -18.18
CA VAL A 156 7.66 0.78 -18.64
C VAL A 156 7.82 1.75 -17.48
N ILE A 157 7.09 1.55 -16.38
CA ILE A 157 7.22 2.38 -15.17
C ILE A 157 8.64 2.30 -14.61
N PHE A 158 9.19 1.09 -14.50
CA PHE A 158 10.55 0.88 -14.01
C PHE A 158 11.60 1.62 -14.86
N LEU A 159 11.50 1.52 -16.18
CA LEU A 159 12.39 2.23 -17.10
C LEU A 159 12.25 3.75 -17.00
N ALA A 160 11.02 4.26 -16.83
CA ALA A 160 10.77 5.69 -16.65
C ALA A 160 11.42 6.22 -15.35
N VAL A 161 11.24 5.50 -14.23
CA VAL A 161 11.85 5.86 -12.94
C VAL A 161 13.37 5.78 -13.00
N ALA A 162 13.92 4.73 -13.61
CA ALA A 162 15.37 4.60 -13.80
C ALA A 162 15.93 5.74 -14.66
N GLY A 163 15.26 6.10 -15.75
CA GLY A 163 15.63 7.22 -16.59
C GLY A 163 15.63 8.55 -15.84
N LEU A 164 14.57 8.84 -15.09
CA LEU A 164 14.49 10.04 -14.24
C LEU A 164 15.61 10.07 -13.20
N GLY A 165 15.90 8.94 -12.56
CA GLY A 165 17.00 8.81 -11.59
C GLY A 165 18.36 9.14 -12.20
N ILE A 166 18.65 8.61 -13.40
CA ILE A 166 19.91 8.91 -14.10
C ILE A 166 19.99 10.40 -14.47
N THR A 167 18.90 10.98 -14.99
CA THR A 167 18.91 12.42 -15.35
C THR A 167 19.10 13.34 -14.15
N ALA A 168 18.44 13.03 -13.02
CA ALA A 168 18.61 13.77 -11.78
C ALA A 168 20.03 13.65 -11.23
N PHE A 169 20.61 12.44 -11.29
CA PHE A 169 21.99 12.19 -10.87
C PHE A 169 23.00 12.94 -11.74
N VAL A 170 22.84 12.92 -13.07
CA VAL A 170 23.71 13.67 -13.98
C VAL A 170 23.58 15.18 -13.76
N ALA A 171 22.36 15.70 -13.58
CA ALA A 171 22.14 17.10 -13.26
C ALA A 171 22.82 17.49 -11.95
N TRP A 172 22.70 16.66 -10.91
CA TRP A 172 23.37 16.86 -9.62
C TRP A 172 24.90 16.87 -9.75
N CYS A 173 25.47 15.95 -10.52
CA CYS A 173 26.92 15.93 -10.78
C CYS A 173 27.37 17.18 -11.53
N ILE A 174 26.63 17.63 -12.55
CA ILE A 174 26.97 18.83 -13.32
C ILE A 174 26.91 20.08 -12.44
N THR A 175 25.84 20.25 -11.64
CA THR A 175 25.71 21.40 -10.74
C THR A 175 26.79 21.40 -9.68
N SER A 176 27.08 20.24 -9.08
CA SER A 176 28.16 20.09 -8.10
C SER A 176 29.52 20.45 -8.70
N ILE A 177 29.86 19.91 -9.87
CA ILE A 177 31.13 20.21 -10.54
C ILE A 177 31.24 21.70 -10.91
N ARG A 178 30.15 22.32 -11.38
CA ARG A 178 30.12 23.76 -11.67
C ARG A 178 30.30 24.60 -10.41
N LEU A 179 29.69 24.21 -9.29
CA LEU A 179 29.86 24.86 -7.99
C LEU A 179 31.33 24.79 -7.51
N PHE A 180 31.95 23.61 -7.60
CA PHE A 180 33.34 23.40 -7.17
C PHE A 180 34.37 24.05 -8.10
N ARG A 181 34.04 24.24 -9.39
CA ARG A 181 34.95 24.81 -10.39
C ARG A 181 34.83 26.34 -10.51
N SER A 182 33.76 26.93 -9.98
CA SER A 182 33.51 28.39 -9.92
C SER A 182 33.55 28.92 -8.48
N PRO A 183 34.68 28.81 -7.75
CA PRO A 183 34.79 29.41 -6.43
C PRO A 183 34.68 30.94 -6.46
N SER A 184 34.97 31.58 -7.60
CA SER A 184 34.90 33.03 -7.79
C SER A 184 33.47 33.59 -7.83
N GLU A 185 32.46 32.78 -8.19
CA GLU A 185 31.05 33.19 -8.04
C GLU A 185 30.47 32.83 -6.67
N LEU A 186 31.08 31.88 -5.96
CA LEU A 186 30.70 31.57 -4.57
C LEU A 186 31.11 32.67 -3.58
N GLU A 187 32.21 33.39 -3.84
CA GLU A 187 32.58 34.61 -3.11
C GLU A 187 31.62 35.78 -3.34
N ALA A 188 30.78 35.72 -4.39
CA ALA A 188 29.74 36.71 -4.67
C ALA A 188 28.38 36.33 -4.07
N LEU A 189 28.24 35.12 -3.51
CA LEU A 189 27.01 34.71 -2.83
C LEU A 189 27.07 35.13 -1.36
N PRO A 190 26.05 35.81 -0.84
CA PRO A 190 26.04 36.27 0.53
C PRO A 190 26.15 35.10 1.52
N LEU A 191 27.06 35.19 2.48
CA LEU A 191 27.40 34.09 3.39
C LEU A 191 26.52 34.09 4.64
N SER A 192 25.80 35.19 4.89
CA SER A 192 24.89 35.37 6.01
C SER A 192 23.46 35.68 5.56
N ALA A 193 22.47 35.29 6.38
CA ALA A 193 21.05 35.56 6.13
C ALA A 193 20.75 37.07 6.01
N GLU A 194 21.54 37.91 6.68
CA GLU A 194 21.44 39.37 6.61
C GLU A 194 21.88 39.89 5.23
N GLU A 195 22.98 39.37 4.69
CA GLU A 195 23.44 39.77 3.36
C GLU A 195 22.49 39.26 2.26
N TRP A 196 21.89 38.08 2.40
CA TRP A 196 20.81 37.61 1.53
C TRP A 196 19.60 38.54 1.56
N ALA A 197 19.21 39.02 2.76
CA ALA A 197 18.12 39.97 2.89
C ALA A 197 18.44 41.31 2.21
N THR A 198 19.69 41.79 2.32
CA THR A 198 20.13 43.01 1.62
C THR A 198 20.20 42.83 0.10
N PHE A 199 20.61 41.66 -0.39
CA PHE A 199 20.65 41.35 -1.81
C PHE A 199 19.23 41.29 -2.40
N ALA A 200 18.31 40.60 -1.73
CA ALA A 200 16.89 40.55 -2.10
C ALA A 200 16.23 41.95 -2.06
N ALA A 201 16.58 42.79 -1.08
CA ALA A 201 16.10 44.17 -1.01
C ALA A 201 16.62 45.03 -2.17
N ARG A 202 17.90 44.88 -2.56
CA ARG A 202 18.48 45.58 -3.73
C ARG A 202 17.82 45.15 -5.04
N GLU A 203 17.54 43.86 -5.21
CA GLU A 203 16.86 43.33 -6.40
C GLU A 203 15.41 43.83 -6.49
N TYR A 204 14.68 43.81 -5.37
CA TYR A 204 13.33 44.37 -5.27
C TYR A 204 13.30 45.86 -5.62
N LEU A 205 14.28 46.63 -5.11
CA LEU A 205 14.40 48.06 -5.43
C LEU A 205 14.76 48.31 -6.90
N SER A 206 15.61 47.48 -7.51
CA SER A 206 15.94 47.58 -8.94
C SER A 206 14.70 47.35 -9.83
N THR A 207 13.81 46.47 -9.38
CA THR A 207 12.55 46.16 -10.07
C THR A 207 11.50 47.25 -9.83
N ALA A 208 11.46 47.81 -8.61
CA ALA A 208 10.55 48.88 -8.21
C ALA A 208 10.95 50.27 -8.74
N ASN A 209 12.20 50.49 -9.14
CA ASN A 209 12.66 51.76 -9.71
C ASN A 209 12.05 52.07 -11.10
N ASN A 210 11.42 51.08 -11.74
CA ASN A 210 10.58 51.29 -12.93
C ASN A 210 9.20 51.89 -12.59
N SER A 211 8.83 51.95 -11.31
CA SER A 211 7.64 52.64 -10.81
C SER A 211 8.07 53.89 -10.03
N HIS A 212 7.95 55.06 -10.66
CA HIS A 212 8.30 56.36 -10.08
C HIS A 212 7.71 56.56 -8.68
N GLY A 213 8.57 56.60 -7.64
CA GLY A 213 8.18 57.03 -6.30
C GLY A 213 9.01 56.53 -5.11
N VAL A 214 9.97 55.61 -5.31
CA VAL A 214 10.77 55.10 -4.18
C VAL A 214 12.05 55.91 -4.01
N VAL A 215 12.09 56.77 -2.97
CA VAL A 215 13.31 57.49 -2.55
C VAL A 215 14.15 56.56 -1.68
N VAL A 216 15.33 56.18 -2.16
CA VAL A 216 16.30 55.36 -1.42
C VAL A 216 17.29 56.29 -0.73
N ALA A 217 17.29 56.31 0.60
CA ALA A 217 18.31 57.00 1.40
C ALA A 217 19.42 55.99 1.78
N PRO A 218 20.71 56.30 1.58
CA PRO A 218 21.78 55.47 2.09
C PRO A 218 21.79 55.53 3.62
N VAL A 219 21.73 54.36 4.26
CA VAL A 219 21.76 54.20 5.73
C VAL A 219 23.05 53.45 6.07
N GLU A 220 23.82 53.96 7.04
CA GLU A 220 25.03 53.28 7.51
C GLU A 220 24.68 51.95 8.18
N THR A 221 25.54 50.94 7.99
CA THR A 221 25.32 49.59 8.54
C THR A 221 25.27 49.55 10.06
N SER A 222 25.86 50.54 10.73
CA SER A 222 25.78 50.77 12.18
C SER A 222 24.35 51.06 12.64
N GLU A 223 23.56 51.77 11.84
CA GLU A 223 22.19 52.17 12.17
C GLU A 223 21.20 51.00 11.99
N LEU A 224 21.47 50.10 11.03
CA LEU A 224 20.66 48.91 10.75
C LEU A 224 20.58 47.92 11.93
N LYS A 225 21.59 47.90 12.82
CA LYS A 225 21.57 47.04 14.02
C LYS A 225 20.42 47.34 14.98
N SER A 226 19.84 48.53 14.90
CA SER A 226 18.69 48.94 15.72
C SER A 226 17.33 48.55 15.10
N PHE A 227 17.32 48.02 13.88
CA PHE A 227 16.11 47.61 13.17
C PHE A 227 15.95 46.10 13.22
N SER A 228 14.73 45.63 13.49
CA SER A 228 14.35 44.24 13.36
C SER A 228 13.33 44.08 12.23
N VAL A 229 13.53 43.08 11.38
CA VAL A 229 12.59 42.74 10.31
C VAL A 229 11.60 41.70 10.83
N GLY A 230 10.31 41.94 10.65
CA GLY A 230 9.28 41.03 11.13
C GLY A 230 7.96 41.18 10.37
N PHE A 231 6.98 40.37 10.74
CA PHE A 231 5.63 40.47 10.19
C PHE A 231 4.81 41.50 10.98
N SER A 232 4.22 42.45 10.27
CA SER A 232 3.37 43.46 10.89
C SER A 232 2.04 42.83 11.33
N GLN A 233 1.79 42.80 12.64
CA GLN A 233 0.57 42.23 13.23
C GLN A 233 -0.75 42.76 12.62
N PRO A 234 -0.90 44.05 12.25
CA PRO A 234 -2.15 44.52 11.63
C PRO A 234 -2.35 44.09 10.17
N ASN A 235 -1.34 43.53 9.49
CA ASN A 235 -1.46 43.05 8.10
C ASN A 235 -0.64 41.75 7.94
N ILE A 236 -1.25 40.62 8.27
CA ILE A 236 -0.66 39.29 8.12
C ILE A 236 -0.24 39.10 6.65
N GLY A 237 1.06 38.94 6.41
CA GLY A 237 1.64 38.73 5.07
C GLY A 237 2.51 39.87 4.54
N ARG A 238 2.57 41.04 5.20
CA ARG A 238 3.53 42.11 4.84
C ARG A 238 4.71 42.15 5.80
N ILE A 239 5.92 42.05 5.22
CA ILE A 239 7.20 42.22 5.92
C ILE A 239 7.43 43.72 6.12
N GLY A 240 7.70 44.13 7.36
CA GLY A 240 8.03 45.50 7.72
C GLY A 240 9.34 45.58 8.51
N MET A 241 10.03 46.72 8.42
CA MET A 241 11.14 47.03 9.32
C MET A 241 10.61 47.77 10.54
N PHE A 242 11.02 47.32 11.73
CA PHE A 242 10.65 47.94 13.00
C PHE A 242 11.90 48.48 13.68
N GLN A 243 11.88 49.74 14.06
CA GLN A 243 12.95 50.32 14.88
C GLN A 243 12.75 49.88 16.33
N ARG A 244 13.76 49.25 16.91
CA ARG A 244 13.75 48.83 18.32
C ARG A 244 13.84 50.09 19.17
N ARG A 245 12.71 50.63 19.63
CA ARG A 245 12.71 51.69 20.67
C ARG A 245 13.45 51.13 21.89
N GLN A 246 14.61 51.72 22.21
CA GLN A 246 15.24 51.50 23.51
C GLN A 246 14.29 52.01 24.59
N GLY A 247 13.61 51.08 25.26
CA GLY A 247 12.84 51.40 26.45
C GLY A 247 13.79 51.76 27.58
N ASN A 248 13.76 53.00 28.02
CA ASN A 248 14.32 53.41 29.30
C ASN A 248 13.60 52.65 30.43
N LEU A 249 14.33 51.73 31.04
CA LEU A 249 14.17 51.18 32.39
C LEU A 249 15.57 51.37 33.00
N LEU A 250 15.88 52.08 34.09
CA LEU A 250 15.20 52.66 35.25
C LEU A 250 16.20 53.68 35.88
N ASN A 251 15.72 54.61 36.74
CA ASN A 251 16.45 55.69 37.47
C ASN A 251 16.80 56.93 36.61
N GLN A 252 16.34 58.16 36.86
CA GLN A 252 15.72 58.86 37.99
C GLN A 252 14.45 59.60 37.54
#